data_AF-A0A4R6JCC0-F1
#
_entry.id   AF-A0A4R6JCC0-F1
#
_cell.length_a   1.000
_cell.length_b   1.000
_cell.length_c   1.000
_cell.angle_alpha   90.00
_cell.angle_beta   90.00
_cell.angle_gamma   90.00
#
_symmetry.space_group_name_H-M   'P 1'
#
loop_
_entity.id
_entity.type
_entity.pdbx_description
1 polymer ?
#
loop_
_entity_poly.entity_id
_entity_poly.type
_entity_poly.pdbx_seq_one_letter_code
_entity_poly.pdbx_strand_id
1 'polypeptide(L)'
;MADAPMTACRPHHDHRFGPCTLPDEINRDTAGLGDARGGCHWAGTASYWYRRCESKGHREWAQMRRTENRRDRHQARRRLRSRYRQQPPGMIGSGV
;
A
#
# COMPACT_ATOMS: atom_id res chain seq x y z
N MET A 1 24.95 0.72 0.33
CA MET A 1 25.29 0.04 1.60
C MET A 1 24.16 -0.91 1.92
N ALA A 2 24.42 -2.21 1.88
CA ALA A 2 23.45 -3.23 2.28
C ALA A 2 23.31 -3.19 3.81
N ASP A 3 22.09 -3.24 4.30
CA ASP A 3 21.84 -3.28 5.74
C ASP A 3 22.17 -4.69 6.25
N ALA A 4 22.81 -4.80 7.42
CA ALA A 4 23.13 -6.12 7.96
C ALA A 4 21.82 -6.86 8.31
N PRO A 5 21.68 -8.15 7.92
CA PRO A 5 20.47 -8.92 8.21
C PRO A 5 20.19 -8.90 9.71
N MET A 6 18.90 -8.76 10.08
CA MET A 6 18.39 -8.70 11.46
C MET A 6 18.50 -7.36 12.21
N THR A 7 19.08 -6.31 11.61
CA THR A 7 19.15 -4.99 12.26
C THR A 7 17.84 -4.21 12.07
N ALA A 8 17.47 -3.93 10.82
CA ALA A 8 16.21 -3.27 10.47
C ALA A 8 15.14 -4.24 9.96
N CYS A 9 15.53 -5.40 9.43
CA CYS A 9 14.66 -6.35 8.76
C CYS A 9 14.87 -7.78 9.29
N ARG A 10 13.78 -8.55 9.44
CA ARG A 10 13.76 -9.96 9.78
C ARG A 10 13.03 -10.77 8.69
N PRO A 11 13.40 -12.04 8.47
CA PRO A 11 12.69 -12.87 7.52
C PRO A 11 11.30 -13.21 8.07
N HIS A 12 10.26 -13.08 7.24
CA HIS A 12 8.92 -13.62 7.51
C HIS A 12 8.64 -14.72 6.51
N HIS A 13 8.49 -15.94 7.00
CA HIS A 13 8.22 -17.10 6.15
C HIS A 13 6.71 -17.38 6.08
N ASP A 14 6.20 -17.43 4.84
CA ASP A 14 4.86 -17.91 4.53
C ASP A 14 4.96 -18.91 3.37
N HIS A 15 5.01 -20.19 3.72
CA HIS A 15 5.15 -21.31 2.77
C HIS A 15 3.80 -21.83 2.26
N ARG A 16 2.71 -21.10 2.49
CA ARG A 16 1.37 -21.52 2.07
C ARG A 16 1.27 -21.78 0.56
N PHE A 17 2.11 -21.11 -0.24
CA PHE A 17 2.07 -21.17 -1.71
C PHE A 17 3.31 -21.80 -2.34
N GLY A 18 4.12 -22.54 -1.58
CA GLY A 18 5.26 -23.29 -2.11
C GLY A 18 6.58 -23.06 -1.35
N PRO A 19 7.72 -23.36 -1.98
CA PRO A 19 9.03 -23.26 -1.34
C PRO A 19 9.37 -21.81 -0.99
N CYS A 20 10.33 -21.63 -0.09
CA CYS A 20 10.76 -20.31 0.34
C CYS A 20 11.32 -19.52 -0.84
N THR A 21 10.66 -18.40 -1.17
CA THR A 21 11.09 -17.45 -2.20
C THR A 21 11.93 -16.31 -1.64
N LEU A 22 12.28 -16.36 -0.35
CA LEU A 22 13.04 -15.31 0.29
C LEU A 22 14.50 -15.36 -0.18
N PRO A 23 15.05 -14.27 -0.75
CA PRO A 23 16.46 -14.20 -1.12
C PRO A 23 17.36 -14.27 0.10
N ASP A 24 18.53 -14.90 0.00
CA ASP A 24 19.51 -14.97 1.10
C ASP A 24 20.09 -13.60 1.47
N GLU A 25 20.14 -12.66 0.50
CA GLU A 25 20.64 -11.31 0.68
C GLU A 25 19.51 -10.26 0.74
N ILE A 26 19.60 -9.36 1.71
CA ILE A 26 18.73 -8.19 1.83
C ILE A 26 19.32 -7.05 0.99
N ASN A 27 18.69 -6.75 -0.15
CA ASN A 27 19.04 -5.60 -0.97
C ASN A 27 17.85 -4.64 -1.07
N ARG A 28 18.06 -3.43 -1.59
CA ARG A 28 17.01 -2.40 -1.66
C ARG A 28 15.79 -2.84 -2.49
N ASP A 29 16.01 -3.69 -3.49
CA ASP A 29 15.00 -4.15 -4.43
C ASP A 29 14.20 -5.34 -3.86
N THR A 30 14.80 -6.10 -2.93
CA THR A 30 14.16 -7.22 -2.23
C THR A 30 13.61 -6.83 -0.86
N ALA A 31 14.06 -5.72 -0.28
CA ALA A 31 13.56 -5.14 0.97
C ALA A 31 12.22 -4.41 0.77
N GLY A 32 11.20 -5.14 0.33
CA GLY A 32 9.83 -4.65 0.24
C GLY A 32 9.15 -4.65 1.62
N LEU A 33 8.86 -3.47 2.17
CA LEU A 33 8.15 -3.28 3.45
C LEU A 33 6.66 -3.62 3.42
N GLY A 34 6.23 -4.43 2.46
CA GLY A 34 4.83 -4.74 2.28
C GLY A 34 4.58 -5.43 0.97
N ASP A 35 4.76 -6.74 0.97
CA ASP A 35 3.86 -7.58 0.18
C ASP A 35 3.24 -8.63 1.10
N ALA A 36 2.28 -8.18 1.92
CA ALA A 36 1.45 -9.02 2.76
C ALA A 36 0.46 -9.87 1.96
N ARG A 37 0.68 -10.04 0.64
CA ARG A 37 -0.26 -10.65 -0.30
C ARG A 37 0.05 -12.11 -0.63
N GLY A 38 1.08 -12.69 -0.02
CA GLY A 38 1.33 -14.13 0.00
C GLY A 38 2.78 -14.46 -0.37
N GLY A 39 3.48 -15.17 0.51
CA GLY A 39 4.86 -15.61 0.31
C GLY A 39 5.86 -15.07 1.33
N CYS A 40 7.06 -15.65 1.32
CA CYS A 40 8.14 -15.23 2.22
C CYS A 40 8.66 -13.84 1.82
N HIS A 41 8.78 -12.95 2.79
CA HIS A 41 9.22 -11.56 2.57
C HIS A 41 10.06 -11.04 3.73
N TRP A 42 10.79 -9.95 3.49
CA TRP A 42 11.54 -9.25 4.52
C TRP A 42 10.63 -8.28 5.28
N ALA A 43 10.41 -8.53 6.56
CA ALA A 43 9.58 -7.69 7.42
C ALA A 43 10.45 -6.78 8.30
N GLY A 44 10.01 -5.54 8.54
CA GLY A 44 10.71 -4.66 9.50
C GLY A 44 10.76 -5.26 10.91
N THR A 45 11.88 -5.08 11.62
CA THR A 45 12.02 -5.45 13.04
C THR A 45 11.18 -4.54 13.94
N ALA A 46 10.89 -4.97 15.16
CA ALA A 46 10.14 -4.15 16.12
C ALA A 46 10.84 -2.81 16.41
N SER A 47 12.18 -2.80 16.49
CA SER A 47 12.99 -1.59 16.64
C SER A 47 12.94 -0.68 15.41
N TYR A 48 12.93 -1.24 14.20
CA TYR A 48 12.70 -0.49 12.97
C TYR A 48 11.32 0.18 12.97
N TRP A 49 10.27 -0.56 13.33
CA TRP A 49 8.92 -0.02 13.43
C TRP A 49 8.81 1.04 14.52
N TYR A 50 9.46 0.84 15.66
CA TYR A 50 9.52 1.83 16.74
C TYR A 50 10.16 3.12 16.26
N ARG A 51 11.38 3.08 15.67
CA ARG A 51 12.05 4.25 15.08
C ARG A 51 11.24 4.92 13.98
N ARG A 52 10.56 4.13 13.14
CA ARG A 52 9.68 4.65 12.08
C ARG A 52 8.42 5.31 12.66
N CYS A 53 7.86 4.78 13.75
CA CYS A 53 6.72 5.37 14.43
C CYS A 53 7.10 6.60 15.27
N GLU A 54 8.31 6.64 15.82
CA GLU A 54 8.89 7.82 16.47
C GLU A 54 9.25 8.92 15.47
N SER A 55 9.55 8.54 14.21
CA SER A 55 9.69 9.52 13.14
C SER A 55 8.35 10.25 12.99
N LYS A 56 8.32 11.52 13.44
CA LYS A 56 7.12 12.34 13.61
C LYS A 56 6.26 12.49 12.34
N GLY A 57 6.77 12.07 11.19
CA GLY A 57 6.10 12.16 9.89
C GLY A 57 5.08 11.06 9.58
N HIS A 58 5.06 9.88 10.23
CA HIS A 58 4.12 8.82 9.81
C HIS A 58 2.65 9.20 10.07
N ARG A 59 2.36 9.81 11.22
CA ARG A 59 1.01 10.26 11.58
C ARG A 59 0.53 11.37 10.63
N GLU A 60 1.41 12.32 10.33
CA GLU A 60 1.14 13.43 9.41
C GLU A 60 0.96 12.92 7.98
N TRP A 61 1.83 12.03 7.52
CA TRP A 61 1.71 11.36 6.22
C TRP A 61 0.40 10.60 6.09
N ALA A 62 0.01 9.82 7.10
CA ALA A 62 -1.25 9.11 7.11
C ALA A 62 -2.45 10.07 7.09
N GLN A 63 -2.36 11.22 7.76
CA GLN A 63 -3.38 12.27 7.73
C GLN A 63 -3.49 12.94 6.36
N MET A 64 -2.35 13.28 5.73
CA MET A 64 -2.30 13.83 4.38
C MET A 64 -2.94 12.87 3.37
N ARG A 65 -2.51 11.60 3.36
CA ARG A 65 -3.07 10.54 2.50
C ARG A 65 -4.57 10.35 2.68
N ARG A 66 -5.07 10.33 3.92
CA ARG A 66 -6.52 10.22 4.19
C ARG A 66 -7.29 11.42 3.66
N THR A 67 -6.70 12.62 3.75
CA THR A 67 -7.32 13.87 3.28
C THR A 67 -7.39 13.91 1.75
N GLU A 68 -6.30 13.55 1.06
CA GLU A 68 -6.25 13.40 -0.40
C GLU A 68 -7.30 12.39 -0.89
N ASN A 69 -7.31 11.19 -0.32
CA ASN A 69 -8.31 10.17 -0.67
C ASN A 69 -9.76 10.62 -0.42
N ARG A 70 -9.99 11.52 0.55
CA ARG A 70 -11.32 12.11 0.78
C ARG A 70 -11.67 13.12 -0.30
N ARG A 71 -10.71 13.97 -0.70
CA ARG A 71 -10.87 14.94 -1.80
C ARG A 71 -11.14 14.23 -3.12
N ASP A 72 -10.39 13.18 -3.44
CA ASP A 72 -10.57 12.40 -4.66
C ASP A 72 -11.94 11.76 -4.74
N ARG A 73 -12.38 11.09 -3.65
CA ARG A 73 -13.72 10.51 -3.58
C ARG A 73 -14.81 11.58 -3.70
N HIS A 74 -14.62 12.75 -3.11
CA HIS A 74 -15.56 13.86 -3.24
C HIS A 74 -15.62 14.37 -4.69
N GLN A 75 -14.48 14.54 -5.35
CA GLN A 75 -14.39 14.97 -6.74
C GLN A 75 -15.04 13.94 -7.68
N ALA A 76 -14.79 12.65 -7.47
CA ALA A 76 -15.42 11.57 -8.22
C ALA A 76 -16.94 11.61 -8.09
N ARG A 77 -17.48 11.77 -6.87
CA ARG A 77 -18.93 11.93 -6.65
C ARG A 77 -19.50 13.17 -7.34
N ARG A 78 -18.79 14.31 -7.29
CA ARG A 78 -19.21 15.53 -8.00
C ARG A 78 -19.24 15.32 -9.52
N ARG A 79 -18.22 14.67 -10.09
CA ARG A 79 -18.15 14.33 -11.52
C ARG A 79 -19.27 13.37 -11.94
N LEU A 80 -19.60 12.38 -11.10
CA LEU A 80 -20.74 11.49 -11.35
C LEU A 80 -22.05 12.28 -11.35
N ARG A 81 -22.29 13.11 -10.33
CA ARG A 81 -23.49 13.96 -10.26
C ARG A 81 -23.59 14.93 -11.44
N SER A 82 -22.49 15.53 -11.89
CA SER A 82 -22.51 16.42 -13.05
C SER A 82 -22.84 15.66 -14.33
N ARG A 83 -22.31 14.43 -14.51
CA ARG A 83 -22.65 13.57 -15.66
C ARG A 83 -24.14 13.23 -15.68
N TYR A 84 -24.70 12.77 -14.56
CA TYR A 84 -26.14 12.47 -14.47
C TYR A 84 -27.02 13.72 -14.62
N ARG A 85 -26.55 14.89 -14.15
CA ARG A 85 -27.28 16.16 -14.30
C ARG A 85 -27.23 16.71 -15.74
N GLN A 86 -26.21 16.37 -16.51
CA GLN A 86 -26.06 16.74 -17.92
C GLN A 86 -26.68 15.70 -18.87
N GLN A 87 -27.09 14.54 -18.35
CA GLN A 87 -27.77 13.52 -19.14
C GLN A 87 -29.25 13.92 -19.25
N PRO A 88 -29.77 14.24 -20.45
CA PRO A 88 -31.20 14.47 -20.63
C PRO A 88 -31.96 13.18 -20.27
N PRO A 89 -33.15 13.28 -19.64
CA PRO A 89 -33.95 12.11 -19.31
C PRO A 89 -34.43 11.49 -20.63
N GLY A 90 -33.83 10.38 -21.08
CA GLY A 90 -34.37 9.66 -22.24
C GLY A 90 -33.46 8.74 -23.06
N MET A 91 -32.18 8.54 -22.75
CA MET A 91 -31.36 7.58 -23.51
C MET A 91 -30.71 6.52 -22.62
N ILE A 92 -31.56 5.62 -22.09
CA ILE A 92 -31.11 4.28 -21.71
C ILE A 92 -31.23 3.45 -22.99
N GLY A 93 -30.19 3.52 -23.83
CA GLY A 93 -30.09 2.66 -25.00
C GLY A 93 -29.89 1.22 -24.55
N SER A 94 -30.86 0.36 -24.85
CA SER A 94 -30.67 -1.08 -24.95
C SER A 94 -29.52 -1.36 -25.93
N GLY A 95 -28.43 -1.91 -25.42
CA GLY A 95 -27.32 -2.41 -26.22
C GLY A 95 -27.18 -3.90 -25.95
N VAL A 96 -27.43 -4.66 -27.02
CA VAL A 96 -27.45 -6.13 -27.17
C VAL A 96 -26.15 -6.79 -26.73
#